data_AF-A0A3R6PSE0-F1
#
_entry.id   AF-A0A3R6PSE0-F1
#
_cell.length_a   1.000
_cell.length_b   1.000
_cell.length_c   1.000
_cell.angle_alpha   90.00
_cell.angle_beta   90.00
_cell.angle_gamma   90.00
#
_symmetry.space_group_name_H-M   'P 1'
#
loop_
_entity.id
_entity.type
_entity.pdbx_description
1 polymer ?
#
loop_
_entity_poly.entity_id
_entity_poly.type
_entity_poly.pdbx_seq_one_letter_code
_entity_poly.pdbx_strand_id
1 'polypeptide(L)'
;MKDNKITRKKYRLEVLERALNSIYDAIEDYDNSLKYNTEDLTEELDKPEEEQREWTIKDRRENIEQFTLKIEEAKKLITDLEKMV
;
A
#
# COMPACT_ATOMS: atom_id res chain seq x y z
N MET A 1 16.93 28.96 24.16
CA MET A 1 17.20 27.73 24.94
C MET A 1 17.79 26.69 23.99
N LYS A 2 18.92 26.05 24.32
CA LYS A 2 19.46 24.95 23.50
C LYS A 2 18.54 23.73 23.65
N ASP A 3 18.01 23.21 22.55
CA ASP A 3 17.22 21.97 22.59
C ASP A 3 18.04 20.87 23.26
N ASN A 4 17.53 20.34 24.37
CA ASN A 4 18.18 19.24 25.07
C ASN A 4 17.95 17.93 24.30
N LYS A 5 18.80 16.94 24.54
CA LYS A 5 18.79 15.64 23.84
C LYS A 5 17.43 14.92 23.92
N ILE A 6 16.69 15.09 25.01
CA ILE A 6 15.36 14.49 25.23
C ILE A 6 14.33 15.14 24.30
N THR A 7 14.31 16.47 24.18
CA THR A 7 13.38 17.19 23.29
C THR A 7 13.57 16.76 21.83
N ARG A 8 14.82 16.64 21.37
CA ARG A 8 15.10 16.18 20.00
C ARG A 8 14.69 14.72 19.77
N LYS A 9 14.87 13.85 20.78
CA LYS A 9 14.45 12.45 20.69
C LYS A 9 12.93 12.34 20.60
N LYS A 10 12.19 13.10 21.41
CA LYS A 10 10.72 13.15 21.36
C LYS A 10 10.22 13.60 19.99
N TYR A 11 10.76 14.70 19.48
CA TYR A 11 10.39 15.20 18.15
C TYR A 11 10.64 14.17 17.04
N ARG A 12 11.78 13.48 17.08
CA ARG A 12 12.08 12.42 16.10
C ARG A 12 11.06 11.27 16.17
N LEU A 13 10.67 10.85 17.37
CA LEU A 13 9.66 9.80 17.55
C LEU A 13 8.30 10.24 16.98
N GLU A 14 7.86 11.46 17.29
CA GLU A 14 6.60 12.01 16.75
C GLU A 14 6.60 12.06 15.21
N VAL A 15 7.74 12.40 14.59
CA VAL A 15 7.87 12.40 13.13
C VAL A 15 7.81 10.97 12.57
N LEU A 16 8.46 10.00 13.23
CA LEU A 16 8.43 8.59 12.80
C LEU A 16 7.03 8.00 12.93
N GLU A 17 6.32 8.27 14.03
CA GLU A 17 4.94 7.82 14.25
C GLU A 17 3.99 8.36 13.18
N ARG A 18 4.12 9.65 12.83
CA ARG A 18 3.32 10.26 11.74
C ARG A 18 3.63 9.62 10.38
N ALA A 19 4.90 9.35 10.10
CA ALA A 19 5.30 8.70 8.85
C ALA A 19 4.75 7.27 8.77
N LEU A 20 4.82 6.51 9.86
CA LEU A 20 4.24 5.17 9.95
C LEU A 20 2.73 5.19 9.69
N ASN A 21 1.99 6.10 10.34
CA ASN A 21 0.55 6.22 10.12
C ASN A 21 0.22 6.50 8.65
N SER A 22 0.92 7.43 8.00
CA SER A 22 0.73 7.70 6.56
C SER A 22 1.01 6.49 5.67
N ILE A 23 1.97 5.64 6.03
CA ILE A 23 2.25 4.41 5.27
C ILE A 23 1.15 3.37 5.50
N TYR A 24 0.63 3.25 6.73
CA TYR A 24 -0.49 2.37 7.01
C TYR A 24 -1.76 2.79 6.25
N ASP A 25 -2.07 4.08 6.24
CA ASP A 25 -3.20 4.63 5.46
C ASP A 25 -3.03 4.31 3.96
N ALA A 26 -1.82 4.46 3.42
CA ALA A 26 -1.54 4.13 2.03
C ALA A 26 -1.67 2.63 1.73
N ILE A 27 -1.31 1.75 2.67
CA ILE A 27 -1.52 0.30 2.53
C ILE A 27 -3.01 -0.01 2.47
N GLU A 28 -3.84 0.61 3.32
CA GLU A 28 -5.28 0.40 3.31
C GLU A 28 -5.90 0.80 1.95
N ASP A 29 -5.47 1.93 1.38
CA ASP A 29 -5.89 2.36 0.05
C ASP A 29 -5.47 1.38 -1.06
N TYR A 30 -4.24 0.84 -0.97
CA TYR A 30 -3.77 -0.18 -1.91
C TYR A 30 -4.49 -1.51 -1.76
N ASP A 31 -4.78 -1.96 -0.54
CA ASP A 31 -5.52 -3.19 -0.28
C ASP A 31 -6.96 -3.08 -0.81
N ASN A 32 -7.62 -1.93 -0.61
CA ASN A 32 -8.93 -1.65 -1.18
C ASN A 32 -8.91 -1.67 -2.71
N SER A 33 -7.89 -1.05 -3.32
CA SER A 33 -7.69 -1.06 -4.77
C SER A 33 -7.42 -2.46 -5.30
N LEU A 34 -6.59 -3.25 -4.60
CA LEU A 34 -6.28 -4.63 -4.95
C LEU A 34 -7.54 -5.49 -4.92
N LYS A 35 -8.36 -5.35 -3.88
CA LYS A 35 -9.64 -6.06 -3.75
C LYS A 35 -10.58 -5.73 -4.90
N TYR A 36 -10.78 -4.44 -5.21
CA TYR A 36 -11.61 -4.01 -6.33
C TYR A 36 -11.14 -4.60 -7.67
N ASN A 37 -9.84 -4.51 -7.97
CA ASN A 37 -9.31 -5.04 -9.23
C ASN A 37 -9.43 -6.56 -9.31
N THR A 38 -9.31 -7.25 -8.18
CA THR A 38 -9.48 -8.71 -8.11
C THR A 38 -10.94 -9.10 -8.33
N GLU A 39 -11.90 -8.44 -7.69
CA GLU A 39 -13.34 -8.67 -7.87
C GLU A 39 -13.74 -8.42 -9.33
N ASP A 40 -13.37 -7.28 -9.91
CA ASP A 40 -13.67 -6.94 -11.32
C ASP A 40 -13.02 -7.93 -12.31
N LEU A 41 -11.80 -8.40 -12.03
CA LEU A 41 -11.15 -9.43 -12.84
C LEU A 41 -11.90 -10.77 -12.76
N THR A 42 -12.34 -11.18 -11.57
CA THR A 42 -13.13 -12.40 -11.39
C THR A 42 -14.45 -12.31 -12.14
N GLU A 43 -15.18 -11.19 -12.00
CA GLU A 43 -16.43 -10.96 -12.73
C GLU A 43 -16.23 -10.97 -14.25
N GLU A 44 -15.13 -10.43 -14.75
CA GLU A 44 -14.82 -10.45 -16.18
C GLU A 44 -14.48 -11.86 -16.68
N LEU A 45 -13.76 -12.66 -15.88
CA LEU A 45 -13.39 -14.04 -16.23
C LEU A 45 -14.54 -15.04 -16.10
N ASP A 46 -15.56 -14.74 -15.29
CA ASP A 46 -16.77 -15.56 -15.15
C ASP A 46 -17.74 -15.40 -16.34
N LYS A 47 -17.51 -14.42 -17.22
CA LYS A 47 -18.28 -14.24 -18.45
C LYS A 47 -17.93 -15.32 -19.49
N PRO A 48 -18.87 -15.67 -20.39
CA PRO A 48 -18.55 -16.44 -21.60
C PRO A 48 -17.37 -15.82 -22.36
N GLU A 49 -16.49 -16.65 -22.92
CA GLU A 49 -15.24 -16.22 -23.56
C GLU A 49 -15.45 -15.14 -24.63
N GLU A 50 -16.54 -15.24 -25.39
CA GLU A 50 -16.94 -14.28 -26.42
C GLU A 50 -17.37 -12.91 -25.88
N GLU A 51 -17.72 -12.83 -24.60
CA GLU A 51 -18.09 -11.59 -23.90
C GLU A 51 -16.94 -10.99 -23.10
N GLN A 52 -15.83 -11.73 -22.95
CA GLN A 52 -14.66 -11.27 -22.20
C GLN A 52 -13.94 -10.13 -22.92
N ARG A 53 -13.57 -9.12 -22.13
CA ARG A 53 -12.77 -8.00 -22.60
C ARG A 53 -11.32 -8.21 -22.23
N GLU A 54 -10.51 -8.64 -23.20
CA GLU A 54 -9.07 -8.86 -23.04
C GLU A 54 -8.34 -7.64 -22.45
N TRP A 55 -8.72 -6.43 -22.87
CA TRP A 55 -8.10 -5.20 -22.35
C TRP A 55 -8.40 -4.99 -20.87
N THR A 56 -9.61 -5.34 -20.40
CA THR A 56 -10.00 -5.28 -18.99
C THR A 56 -9.21 -6.31 -18.20
N ILE A 57 -9.15 -7.56 -18.68
CA ILE A 57 -8.39 -8.64 -18.03
C ILE A 57 -6.92 -8.25 -17.88
N LYS A 58 -6.32 -7.69 -18.94
CA LYS A 58 -4.93 -7.24 -18.92
C LYS A 58 -4.71 -6.10 -17.92
N ASP A 59 -5.52 -5.05 -18.00
CA ASP A 59 -5.41 -3.89 -17.11
C ASP A 59 -5.55 -4.28 -15.63
N ARG A 60 -6.52 -5.14 -15.30
CA ARG A 60 -6.71 -5.62 -13.92
C ARG A 60 -5.55 -6.46 -13.42
N ARG A 61 -4.99 -7.34 -14.26
CA ARG A 61 -3.79 -8.11 -13.89
C ARG A 61 -2.59 -7.21 -13.62
N GLU A 62 -2.35 -6.22 -14.48
CA GLU A 62 -1.27 -5.24 -14.29
C GLU A 62 -1.48 -4.44 -12.99
N ASN A 63 -2.70 -3.96 -12.72
CA ASN A 63 -3.02 -3.24 -11.49
C ASN A 63 -2.83 -4.11 -10.24
N ILE A 64 -3.29 -5.37 -10.26
CA ILE A 64 -3.12 -6.32 -9.16
C ILE A 64 -1.63 -6.51 -8.85
N GLU A 65 -0.80 -6.72 -9.88
CA GLU A 65 0.66 -6.86 -9.71
C GLU A 65 1.27 -5.59 -9.09
N GLN A 66 0.90 -4.41 -9.61
CA GLN A 66 1.43 -3.14 -9.13
C GLN A 66 1.03 -2.84 -7.67
N PHE A 67 -0.23 -3.06 -7.29
CA PHE A 67 -0.66 -2.84 -5.91
C PHE A 67 -0.02 -3.84 -4.95
N THR A 68 0.12 -5.11 -5.36
CA THR A 68 0.82 -6.12 -4.57
C THR A 68 2.27 -5.70 -4.27
N LEU A 69 3.01 -5.25 -5.29
CA LEU A 69 4.38 -4.75 -5.12
C LEU A 69 4.44 -3.54 -4.19
N LYS A 70 3.54 -2.56 -4.35
CA LYS A 70 3.48 -1.37 -3.48
C LYS A 70 3.19 -1.73 -2.02
N ILE A 71 2.31 -2.70 -1.77
CA ILE A 71 2.04 -3.20 -0.41
C ILE A 71 3.28 -3.86 0.19
N GLU A 72 4.00 -4.68 -0.58
CA GLU A 72 5.24 -5.31 -0.12
C GLU A 72 6.33 -4.27 0.21
N GLU A 73 6.51 -3.26 -0.64
CA GLU A 73 7.44 -2.17 -0.42
C GLU A 73 7.08 -1.35 0.82
N ALA A 74 5.80 -1.02 1.00
CA ALA A 74 5.31 -0.30 2.16
C ALA A 74 5.53 -1.11 3.45
N LYS A 75 5.28 -2.42 3.43
CA LYS A 75 5.57 -3.33 4.57
C LYS A 75 7.05 -3.39 4.92
N LYS A 76 7.94 -3.40 3.93
CA LYS A 76 9.40 -3.31 4.14
C LYS A 76 9.76 -1.97 4.80
N LEU A 77 9.20 -0.88 4.30
CA LEU A 77 9.45 0.46 4.85
C LEU A 77 8.98 0.60 6.30
N ILE A 78 7.80 0.07 6.64
CA ILE A 78 7.31 0.01 8.03
C ILE A 78 8.32 -0.72 8.90
N THR A 79 8.73 -1.92 8.50
CA THR A 79 9.69 -2.74 9.26
C THR A 79 11.00 -2.01 9.51
N ASP A 80 11.47 -1.22 8.55
CA ASP A 80 12.70 -0.44 8.69
C ASP A 80 12.52 0.81 9.57
N LEU A 81 11.36 1.47 9.52
CA LEU A 81 11.04 2.61 10.37
C LEU A 81 10.81 2.19 11.83
N GLU A 82 10.16 1.05 12.08
CA GLU A 82 9.94 0.51 13.43
C GLU A 82 11.25 0.19 14.15
N LYS A 83 12.31 -0.19 13.43
CA LYS A 83 13.67 -0.37 14.01
C LYS A 83 14.32 0.95 14.46
N MET A 84 13.81 2.09 14.00
CA MET A 84 14.36 3.42 14.31
C MET A 84 13.64 4.13 15.47
N VAL A 85 12.49 3.60 15.90
CA VAL A 85 11.70 4.03 17.06
C VAL A 85 12.33 3.47 18.33
#